data_AF-A0A0R2VA05-F1
#
_entry.id   AF-A0A0R2VA05-F1
#
_cell.length_a   1.000
_cell.length_b   1.000
_cell.length_c   1.000
_cell.angle_alpha   90.00
_cell.angle_beta   90.00
_cell.angle_gamma   90.00
#
_symmetry.space_group_name_H-M   'P 1'
#
loop_
_entity.id
_entity.type
_entity.pdbx_description
1 polymer ?
#
loop_
_entity_poly.entity_id
_entity_poly.type
_entity_poly.pdbx_seq_one_letter_code
_entity_poly.pdbx_strand_id
1 'polypeptide(L)'
;MLRSILFLGCLCIFSVLAGQNTGDVFVLDTEEQLLGSIEDGAVFTAPDLQRFTIRGNTIYDGASVGTGNILLLVDMKDPFSKKAGLIFEPDGKTIRFISRKGSFYLGDFPIDVENQCMLSYTQLSEDNWAALHGLTGDTLGYVRGSSITPARAVMAAYLFIVAFDLDVAVIERLESVAAGSNSYTTGGMMYPVMNPYGMQTWEWNGRILRNTTNPYALEWEFDGKDISARGGGMEMAWSWENGIIKPFWNNDPQLQWRWADNTFQPFWNSNPDKMWILEDGIMRPMWNADPTLQWAIEGDLPLALIGLIAVGIIR
;
A
#
# COMPACT_ATOMS: atom_id res chain seq x y z
N MET A 1 -30.96 -25.68 46.10
CA MET A 1 -30.09 -24.54 45.72
C MET A 1 -29.92 -24.59 44.20
N LEU A 2 -30.90 -24.15 43.42
CA LEU A 2 -31.10 -22.76 43.00
C LEU A 2 -29.80 -22.04 42.62
N ARG A 3 -29.50 -22.03 41.32
CA ARG A 3 -29.24 -20.81 40.55
C ARG A 3 -29.43 -21.10 39.06
N SER A 4 -30.68 -20.91 38.63
CA SER A 4 -31.03 -20.61 37.25
C SER A 4 -30.34 -19.31 36.86
N ILE A 5 -29.47 -19.35 35.86
CA ILE A 5 -29.06 -18.16 35.11
C ILE A 5 -29.78 -18.27 33.77
N LEU A 6 -30.91 -17.57 33.68
CA LEU A 6 -31.53 -17.21 32.42
C LEU A 6 -30.53 -16.32 31.66
N PHE A 7 -29.89 -16.86 30.63
CA PHE A 7 -29.27 -16.05 29.59
C PHE A 7 -30.38 -15.68 28.60
N LEU A 8 -31.14 -14.64 28.95
CA LEU A 8 -32.06 -13.94 28.05
C LEU A 8 -31.24 -12.84 27.35
N GLY A 9 -30.26 -13.24 26.54
CA GLY A 9 -29.46 -12.34 25.72
C GLY A 9 -30.11 -12.22 24.34
N CYS A 10 -30.75 -11.08 24.09
CA CYS A 10 -31.32 -10.59 22.83
C CYS A 10 -31.06 -11.45 21.58
N LEU A 11 -31.89 -12.49 21.40
CA LEU A 11 -32.10 -13.14 20.11
C LEU A 11 -33.18 -12.35 19.35
N CYS A 12 -32.94 -11.08 19.08
CA CYS A 12 -33.69 -10.35 18.05
C CYS A 12 -33.06 -10.73 16.70
N ILE A 13 -33.20 -12.00 16.32
CA ILE A 13 -33.04 -12.41 14.93
C ILE A 13 -34.18 -11.74 14.20
N PHE A 14 -33.88 -10.55 13.70
CA PHE A 14 -34.73 -9.81 12.79
C PHE A 14 -35.08 -10.74 11.63
N SER A 15 -36.36 -11.08 11.53
CA SER A 15 -36.99 -11.64 10.33
C SER A 15 -37.05 -10.60 9.20
N VAL A 16 -35.93 -9.90 8.94
CA VAL A 16 -35.75 -8.87 7.88
C VAL A 16 -35.66 -9.48 6.48
N LEU A 17 -35.55 -10.80 6.36
CA LEU A 17 -35.45 -11.47 5.06
C LEU A 17 -36.80 -11.65 4.33
N ALA A 18 -37.95 -11.31 4.93
CA ALA A 18 -39.27 -11.57 4.33
C ALA A 18 -39.86 -10.39 3.52
N GLY A 19 -39.13 -9.29 3.34
CA GLY A 19 -39.62 -8.12 2.60
C GLY A 19 -38.52 -7.21 2.09
N GLN A 20 -37.41 -7.79 1.59
CA GLN A 20 -36.32 -7.00 1.03
C GLN A 20 -36.84 -6.20 -0.17
N ASN A 21 -36.78 -4.87 -0.09
CA ASN A 21 -36.94 -4.05 -1.27
C ASN A 21 -35.79 -4.40 -2.22
N THR A 22 -36.11 -4.60 -3.49
CA THR A 22 -35.15 -4.87 -4.55
C THR A 22 -34.24 -3.65 -4.72
N GLY A 23 -33.16 -3.57 -3.95
CA GLY A 23 -32.24 -2.44 -4.00
C GLY A 23 -31.43 -2.19 -2.72
N ASP A 24 -31.80 -2.80 -1.59
CA ASP A 24 -31.06 -2.60 -0.34
C ASP A 24 -29.75 -3.42 -0.33
N VAL A 25 -28.72 -2.87 0.31
CA VAL A 25 -27.43 -3.57 0.50
C VAL A 25 -27.14 -3.68 1.99
N PHE A 26 -26.87 -4.88 2.47
CA PHE A 26 -26.51 -5.17 3.85
C PHE A 26 -25.05 -5.58 3.94
N VAL A 27 -24.34 -5.02 4.91
CA VAL A 27 -22.94 -5.31 5.20
C VAL A 27 -22.89 -5.97 6.58
N LEU A 28 -22.49 -7.24 6.58
CA LEU A 28 -22.50 -8.11 7.75
C LEU A 28 -21.08 -8.58 8.05
N ASP A 29 -20.73 -8.79 9.31
CA ASP A 29 -19.50 -9.49 9.68
C ASP A 29 -19.66 -11.03 9.56
N THR A 30 -18.67 -11.79 10.06
CA THR A 30 -18.71 -13.27 10.06
C THR A 30 -19.72 -13.87 11.05
N GLU A 31 -20.15 -13.11 12.06
CA GLU A 31 -21.18 -13.50 13.03
C GLU A 31 -22.59 -13.06 12.58
N GLU A 32 -22.72 -12.55 11.36
CA GLU A 32 -23.92 -11.92 10.80
C GLU A 32 -24.40 -10.69 11.57
N GLN A 33 -23.52 -10.03 12.33
CA GLN A 33 -23.83 -8.73 12.92
C GLN A 33 -23.81 -7.65 11.84
N LEU A 34 -24.77 -6.73 11.91
CA LEU A 34 -24.92 -5.66 10.93
C LEU A 34 -23.86 -4.57 11.18
N LEU A 35 -22.92 -4.42 10.23
CA LEU A 35 -21.98 -3.29 10.18
C LEU A 35 -22.64 -2.06 9.56
N GLY A 36 -23.54 -2.27 8.59
CA GLY A 36 -24.44 -1.23 8.10
C GLY A 36 -25.38 -1.70 6.99
N SER A 37 -26.44 -0.93 6.76
CA SER A 37 -27.34 -1.08 5.62
C SER A 37 -27.30 0.17 4.73
N ILE A 38 -27.52 -0.03 3.43
CA ILE A 38 -27.61 1.03 2.43
C ILE A 38 -28.98 0.96 1.77
N GLU A 39 -29.80 1.97 2.02
CA GLU A 39 -31.21 2.03 1.66
C GLU A 39 -31.48 3.39 0.98
N ASP A 40 -31.89 3.37 -0.29
CA ASP A 40 -32.12 4.59 -1.10
C ASP A 40 -31.01 5.66 -1.01
N GLY A 41 -29.75 5.21 -0.86
CA GLY A 41 -28.59 6.08 -0.72
C GLY A 41 -28.32 6.59 0.70
N ALA A 42 -29.21 6.39 1.66
CA ALA A 42 -28.90 6.55 3.08
C ALA A 42 -28.12 5.32 3.58
N VAL A 43 -27.13 5.55 4.46
CA VAL A 43 -26.31 4.48 5.05
C VAL A 43 -26.51 4.50 6.56
N PHE A 44 -27.01 3.39 7.10
CA PHE A 44 -27.32 3.23 8.51
C PHE A 44 -26.31 2.29 9.16
N THR A 45 -25.74 2.68 10.31
CA THR A 45 -24.88 1.79 11.12
C THR A 45 -25.60 1.28 12.37
N ALA A 46 -26.81 1.77 12.61
CA ALA A 46 -27.78 1.25 13.57
C ALA A 46 -29.20 1.58 13.06
N PRO A 47 -30.27 0.95 13.58
CA PRO A 47 -31.63 1.09 13.04
C PRO A 47 -32.17 2.52 12.86
N ASP A 48 -31.68 3.47 13.66
CA ASP A 48 -32.09 4.88 13.67
C ASP A 48 -30.91 5.84 13.47
N LEU A 49 -29.72 5.32 13.16
CA LEU A 49 -28.51 6.13 13.00
C LEU A 49 -28.04 6.13 11.55
N GLN A 50 -28.53 7.11 10.79
CA GLN A 50 -27.98 7.42 9.47
C GLN A 50 -26.59 8.06 9.66
N ARG A 51 -25.55 7.33 9.25
CA ARG A 51 -24.16 7.79 9.38
C ARG A 51 -23.65 8.42 8.10
N PHE A 52 -24.09 7.96 6.93
CA PHE A 52 -23.62 8.50 5.65
C PHE A 52 -24.76 8.69 4.66
N THR A 53 -24.47 9.43 3.60
CA THR A 53 -25.36 9.61 2.44
C THR A 53 -24.59 9.40 1.15
N ILE A 54 -25.17 8.69 0.19
CA ILE A 54 -24.63 8.44 -1.14
C ILE A 54 -25.50 9.20 -2.15
N ARG A 55 -24.88 10.06 -2.97
CA ARG A 55 -25.56 10.74 -4.08
C ARG A 55 -24.71 10.65 -5.34
N GLY A 56 -25.14 9.82 -6.29
CA GLY A 56 -24.35 9.51 -7.48
C GLY A 56 -23.03 8.86 -7.09
N ASN A 57 -21.92 9.53 -7.39
CA ASN A 57 -20.55 9.09 -7.10
C ASN A 57 -19.93 9.78 -5.87
N THR A 58 -20.72 10.52 -5.08
CA THR A 58 -20.22 11.22 -3.89
C THR A 58 -20.81 10.58 -2.64
N ILE A 59 -19.94 10.33 -1.66
CA ILE A 59 -20.30 9.84 -0.32
C ILE A 59 -20.12 11.00 0.66
N TYR A 60 -21.10 11.23 1.52
CA TYR A 60 -21.14 12.31 2.50
C TYR A 60 -21.17 11.77 3.93
N ASP A 61 -20.52 12.46 4.86
CA ASP A 61 -20.64 12.22 6.31
C ASP A 61 -21.94 12.85 6.84
N GLY A 62 -22.79 12.02 7.45
CA GLY A 62 -24.14 12.36 7.91
C GLY A 62 -25.19 12.43 6.81
N ALA A 63 -26.34 13.02 7.16
CA ALA A 63 -27.53 13.12 6.29
C ALA A 63 -27.50 14.30 5.30
N SER A 64 -26.56 15.24 5.44
CA SER A 64 -26.54 16.49 4.68
C SER A 64 -25.57 16.43 3.50
N VAL A 65 -26.05 16.72 2.30
CA VAL A 65 -25.31 16.67 1.02
C VAL A 65 -24.52 17.96 0.69
N GLY A 66 -24.13 18.72 1.71
CA GLY A 66 -23.31 19.91 1.55
C GLY A 66 -21.86 19.58 1.19
N THR A 67 -21.17 20.48 0.48
CA THR A 67 -19.75 20.29 0.09
C THR A 67 -18.83 20.09 1.28
N GLY A 68 -19.11 20.75 2.42
CA GLY A 68 -18.36 20.57 3.67
C GLY A 68 -18.54 19.20 4.34
N ASN A 69 -19.48 18.39 3.86
CA ASN A 69 -19.74 17.05 4.38
C ASN A 69 -19.30 15.95 3.41
N ILE A 70 -18.65 16.30 2.29
CA ILE A 70 -18.12 15.27 1.40
C ILE A 70 -17.11 14.44 2.19
N LEU A 71 -17.24 13.12 2.13
CA LEU A 71 -16.33 12.16 2.72
C LEU A 71 -15.41 11.55 1.65
N LEU A 72 -16.01 11.07 0.55
CA LEU A 72 -15.29 10.44 -0.56
C LEU A 72 -15.89 10.84 -1.91
N LEU A 73 -15.03 10.94 -2.91
CA LEU A 73 -15.40 11.09 -4.32
C LEU A 73 -14.98 9.86 -5.11
N VAL A 74 -15.93 9.20 -5.75
CA VAL A 74 -15.72 7.91 -6.43
C VAL A 74 -15.57 8.11 -7.94
N ASP A 75 -14.34 8.03 -8.44
CA ASP A 75 -14.06 8.04 -9.88
C ASP A 75 -13.79 6.62 -10.39
N MET A 76 -14.87 5.87 -10.56
CA MET A 76 -14.82 4.56 -11.20
C MET A 76 -16.15 4.22 -11.87
N LYS A 77 -16.08 3.39 -12.92
CA LYS A 77 -17.28 2.86 -13.59
C LYS A 77 -17.73 1.52 -13.02
N ASP A 78 -16.77 0.67 -12.65
CA ASP A 78 -17.01 -0.68 -12.15
C ASP A 78 -15.86 -1.08 -11.21
N PRO A 79 -16.13 -1.33 -9.91
CA PRO A 79 -15.12 -1.71 -8.93
C PRO A 79 -14.50 -3.08 -9.21
N PHE A 80 -15.20 -3.95 -9.95
CA PHE A 80 -14.76 -5.31 -10.28
C PHE A 80 -13.99 -5.38 -11.60
N SER A 81 -13.87 -4.27 -12.32
CA SER A 81 -13.15 -4.23 -13.58
C SER A 81 -11.63 -4.34 -13.39
N LYS A 82 -10.92 -4.69 -14.48
CA LYS A 82 -9.45 -4.71 -14.50
C LYS A 82 -8.81 -3.32 -14.42
N LYS A 83 -9.58 -2.27 -14.77
CA LYS A 83 -9.12 -0.88 -14.77
C LYS A 83 -9.16 -0.35 -13.34
N ALA A 84 -8.12 0.36 -12.93
CA ALA A 84 -8.10 1.01 -11.62
C ALA A 84 -9.19 2.09 -11.56
N GLY A 85 -9.97 2.07 -10.48
CA GLY A 85 -10.86 3.13 -10.05
C GLY A 85 -10.21 3.92 -8.92
N LEU A 86 -10.39 5.24 -8.90
CA LEU A 86 -9.80 6.11 -7.89
C LEU A 86 -10.87 6.58 -6.92
N ILE A 87 -10.55 6.58 -5.63
CA ILE A 87 -11.40 7.15 -4.60
C ILE A 87 -10.63 8.30 -3.97
N PHE A 88 -11.14 9.51 -4.12
CA PHE A 88 -10.49 10.71 -3.63
C PHE A 88 -11.08 11.19 -2.30
N GLU A 89 -10.25 11.92 -1.57
CA GLU A 89 -10.65 12.78 -0.46
C GLU A 89 -11.52 13.97 -0.94
N PRO A 90 -12.10 14.76 -0.02
CA PRO A 90 -13.00 15.86 -0.36
C PRO A 90 -12.37 16.96 -1.23
N ASP A 91 -11.03 17.05 -1.28
CA ASP A 91 -10.30 17.99 -2.12
C ASP A 91 -10.32 17.62 -3.62
N GLY A 92 -10.74 16.40 -3.96
CA GLY A 92 -10.77 15.86 -5.32
C GLY A 92 -9.39 15.66 -5.96
N LYS A 93 -8.32 15.68 -5.16
CA LYS A 93 -6.92 15.58 -5.62
C LYS A 93 -6.18 14.46 -4.90
N THR A 94 -6.39 14.33 -3.60
CA THR A 94 -5.71 13.33 -2.78
C THR A 94 -6.42 12.00 -2.96
N ILE A 95 -5.70 11.00 -3.47
CA ILE A 95 -6.24 9.64 -3.60
C ILE A 95 -6.17 8.99 -2.22
N ARG A 96 -7.34 8.56 -1.73
CA ARG A 96 -7.45 7.84 -0.48
C ARG A 96 -7.35 6.34 -0.67
N PHE A 97 -8.08 5.83 -1.66
CA PHE A 97 -8.08 4.41 -2.01
C PHE A 97 -8.00 4.22 -3.52
N ILE A 98 -7.46 3.07 -3.93
CA ILE A 98 -7.54 2.61 -5.31
C ILE A 98 -8.33 1.30 -5.33
N SER A 99 -9.25 1.14 -6.28
CA SER A 99 -10.00 -0.10 -6.50
C SER A 99 -9.55 -0.79 -7.78
N ARG A 100 -9.33 -2.11 -7.75
CA ARG A 100 -9.02 -2.89 -8.94
C ARG A 100 -9.44 -4.36 -8.75
N LYS A 101 -10.20 -4.91 -9.70
CA LYS A 101 -10.69 -6.31 -9.67
C LYS A 101 -11.41 -6.68 -8.37
N GLY A 102 -12.17 -5.75 -7.79
CA GLY A 102 -12.88 -5.97 -6.53
C GLY A 102 -12.03 -5.84 -5.27
N SER A 103 -10.74 -5.50 -5.40
CA SER A 103 -9.84 -5.24 -4.28
C SER A 103 -9.60 -3.75 -4.07
N PHE A 104 -9.43 -3.34 -2.82
CA PHE A 104 -9.24 -1.96 -2.38
C PHE A 104 -7.87 -1.82 -1.71
N TYR A 105 -7.10 -0.86 -2.19
CA TYR A 105 -5.73 -0.62 -1.79
C TYR A 105 -5.60 0.76 -1.15
N LEU A 106 -4.71 0.88 -0.17
CA LEU A 106 -4.39 2.15 0.49
C LEU A 106 -3.45 2.98 -0.39
N GLY A 107 -3.72 4.29 -0.55
CA GLY A 107 -2.76 5.25 -1.10
C GLY A 107 -2.82 5.50 -2.61
N ASP A 108 -1.65 5.81 -3.20
CA ASP A 108 -1.47 6.34 -4.56
C ASP A 108 -0.80 5.31 -5.52
N PHE A 109 -0.69 5.67 -6.80
CA PHE A 109 -0.16 4.84 -7.87
C PHE A 109 1.37 5.03 -8.06
N PRO A 110 2.14 3.97 -8.36
CA PRO A 110 1.73 2.58 -8.55
C PRO A 110 1.43 1.84 -7.23
N ILE A 111 0.48 0.92 -7.29
CA ILE A 111 0.04 0.12 -6.14
C ILE A 111 1.04 -1.02 -5.88
N ASP A 112 1.51 -1.15 -4.64
CA ASP A 112 2.12 -2.37 -4.13
C ASP A 112 1.00 -3.35 -3.76
N VAL A 113 0.69 -4.26 -4.68
CA VAL A 113 -0.43 -5.20 -4.55
C VAL A 113 -0.27 -6.14 -3.34
N GLU A 114 0.96 -6.41 -2.92
CA GLU A 114 1.26 -7.36 -1.84
C GLU A 114 1.12 -6.70 -0.47
N ASN A 115 1.52 -5.44 -0.34
CA ASN A 115 1.58 -4.79 0.97
C ASN A 115 0.49 -3.72 1.20
N GLN A 116 -0.20 -3.24 0.16
CA GLN A 116 -1.20 -2.17 0.28
C GLN A 116 -2.65 -2.64 0.18
N CYS A 117 -2.90 -3.94 0.00
CA CYS A 117 -4.26 -4.48 -0.13
C CYS A 117 -4.97 -4.50 1.24
N MET A 118 -5.98 -3.66 1.42
CA MET A 118 -6.79 -3.63 2.65
C MET A 118 -7.89 -4.69 2.62
N LEU A 119 -8.60 -4.79 1.49
CA LEU A 119 -9.81 -5.60 1.37
C LEU A 119 -9.95 -6.15 -0.05
N SER A 120 -10.50 -7.36 -0.19
CA SER A 120 -10.85 -7.94 -1.48
C SER A 120 -12.23 -8.60 -1.47
N TYR A 121 -13.03 -8.34 -2.51
CA TYR A 121 -14.31 -9.01 -2.69
C TYR A 121 -14.18 -10.29 -3.52
N THR A 122 -14.87 -11.34 -3.08
CA THR A 122 -15.10 -12.56 -3.85
C THR A 122 -16.59 -12.76 -4.03
N GLN A 123 -17.06 -12.80 -5.27
CA GLN A 123 -18.47 -13.04 -5.57
C GLN A 123 -18.86 -14.49 -5.25
N LEU A 124 -19.88 -14.66 -4.42
CA LEU A 124 -20.44 -15.96 -4.05
C LEU A 124 -21.66 -16.30 -4.91
N SER A 125 -22.50 -15.30 -5.19
CA SER A 125 -23.65 -15.37 -6.08
C SER A 125 -23.93 -13.99 -6.71
N GLU A 126 -24.98 -13.87 -7.52
CA GLU A 126 -25.37 -12.60 -8.14
C GLU A 126 -25.50 -11.46 -7.12
N ASP A 127 -26.12 -11.75 -5.97
CA ASP A 127 -26.43 -10.76 -4.92
C ASP A 127 -25.61 -10.92 -3.64
N ASN A 128 -24.56 -11.75 -3.63
CA ASN A 128 -23.76 -12.00 -2.42
C ASN A 128 -22.27 -12.01 -2.73
N TRP A 129 -21.51 -11.30 -1.91
CA TRP A 129 -20.05 -11.23 -1.96
C TRP A 129 -19.47 -11.50 -0.57
N ALA A 130 -18.37 -12.24 -0.51
CA ALA A 130 -17.52 -12.31 0.67
C ALA A 130 -16.51 -11.14 0.63
N ALA A 131 -16.36 -10.45 1.76
CA ALA A 131 -15.27 -9.51 1.98
C ALA A 131 -14.13 -10.24 2.68
N LEU A 132 -12.94 -10.18 2.08
CA LEU A 132 -11.72 -10.81 2.59
C LEU A 132 -10.73 -9.73 3.03
N HIS A 133 -10.00 -10.00 4.11
CA HIS A 133 -8.87 -9.19 4.55
C HIS A 133 -7.77 -9.25 3.48
N GLY A 134 -7.31 -8.08 3.01
CA GLY A 134 -6.39 -8.02 1.87
C GLY A 134 -5.01 -8.63 2.14
N LEU A 135 -4.50 -8.51 3.38
CA LEU A 135 -3.21 -9.08 3.77
C LEU A 135 -3.25 -10.57 4.16
N THR A 136 -4.26 -11.03 4.92
CA THR A 136 -4.30 -12.41 5.44
C THR A 136 -5.17 -13.35 4.60
N GLY A 137 -6.10 -12.82 3.81
CA GLY A 137 -7.10 -13.60 3.08
C GLY A 137 -8.28 -14.09 3.93
N ASP A 138 -8.31 -13.75 5.23
CA ASP A 138 -9.40 -14.17 6.13
C ASP A 138 -10.73 -13.51 5.74
N THR A 139 -11.84 -14.24 5.90
CA THR A 139 -13.17 -13.68 5.68
C THR A 139 -13.50 -12.68 6.79
N LEU A 140 -13.78 -11.43 6.41
CA LEU A 140 -14.25 -10.37 7.31
C LEU A 140 -15.76 -10.39 7.46
N GLY A 141 -16.47 -10.79 6.41
CA GLY A 141 -17.92 -10.84 6.40
C GLY A 141 -18.51 -10.88 4.99
N TYR A 142 -19.74 -10.40 4.86
CA TYR A 142 -20.54 -10.54 3.65
C TYR A 142 -21.25 -9.24 3.27
N VAL A 143 -21.30 -8.97 1.96
CA VAL A 143 -22.17 -7.95 1.37
C VAL A 143 -23.31 -8.67 0.67
N ARG A 144 -24.55 -8.33 1.01
CA ARG A 144 -25.77 -8.92 0.43
C ARG A 144 -26.64 -7.85 -0.21
N GLY A 145 -27.05 -8.01 -1.47
CA GLY A 145 -27.97 -7.08 -2.15
C GLY A 145 -27.81 -7.09 -3.67
N SER A 146 -28.89 -6.81 -4.41
CA SER A 146 -28.94 -6.99 -5.88
C SER A 146 -28.53 -5.78 -6.73
N SER A 147 -28.15 -4.66 -6.10
CA SER A 147 -27.77 -3.44 -6.82
C SER A 147 -26.56 -2.75 -6.19
N ILE A 148 -25.38 -3.33 -6.45
CA ILE A 148 -24.11 -2.76 -6.02
C ILE A 148 -23.58 -1.78 -7.07
N THR A 149 -23.98 -0.51 -6.95
CA THR A 149 -23.35 0.57 -7.73
C THR A 149 -21.91 0.79 -7.25
N PRO A 150 -21.04 1.46 -8.03
CA PRO A 150 -19.67 1.72 -7.60
C PRO A 150 -19.57 2.43 -6.24
N ALA A 151 -20.38 3.46 -6.01
CA ALA A 151 -20.39 4.17 -4.73
C ALA A 151 -20.88 3.29 -3.56
N ARG A 152 -21.84 2.39 -3.81
CA ARG A 152 -22.30 1.41 -2.80
C ARG A 152 -21.24 0.36 -2.49
N ALA A 153 -20.51 -0.12 -3.49
CA ALA A 153 -19.38 -1.05 -3.30
C ALA A 153 -18.26 -0.41 -2.47
N VAL A 154 -17.91 0.85 -2.79
CA VAL A 154 -16.93 1.64 -2.04
C VAL A 154 -17.41 1.87 -0.60
N MET A 155 -18.67 2.22 -0.40
CA MET A 155 -19.22 2.42 0.94
C MET A 155 -19.21 1.13 1.76
N ALA A 156 -19.60 0.00 1.16
CA ALA A 156 -19.53 -1.30 1.82
C ALA A 156 -18.08 -1.65 2.21
N ALA A 157 -17.11 -1.37 1.33
CA ALA A 157 -15.70 -1.60 1.62
C ALA A 157 -15.22 -0.68 2.75
N TYR A 158 -15.65 0.58 2.74
CA TYR A 158 -15.34 1.56 3.78
C TYR A 158 -15.88 1.14 5.16
N LEU A 159 -17.08 0.55 5.22
CA LEU A 159 -17.63 0.01 6.47
C LEU A 159 -16.75 -1.10 7.04
N PHE A 160 -16.24 -2.02 6.21
CA PHE A 160 -15.26 -3.02 6.65
C PHE A 160 -13.93 -2.37 7.07
N ILE A 161 -13.40 -1.43 6.28
CA ILE A 161 -12.13 -0.75 6.59
C ILE A 161 -12.18 -0.11 7.97
N VAL A 162 -13.26 0.62 8.28
CA VAL A 162 -13.44 1.28 9.59
C VAL A 162 -13.75 0.27 10.70
N ALA A 163 -14.54 -0.77 10.45
CA ALA A 163 -14.91 -1.73 11.49
C ALA A 163 -13.73 -2.61 11.96
N PHE A 164 -12.75 -2.85 11.08
CA PHE A 164 -11.62 -3.74 11.31
C PHE A 164 -10.26 -3.03 11.27
N ASP A 165 -10.24 -1.69 11.26
CA ASP A 165 -9.02 -0.86 11.21
C ASP A 165 -8.04 -1.32 10.12
N LEU A 166 -8.55 -1.64 8.93
CA LEU A 166 -7.75 -2.27 7.85
C LEU A 166 -6.69 -1.33 7.28
N ASP A 167 -6.94 -0.02 7.33
CA ASP A 167 -5.95 0.99 6.95
C ASP A 167 -4.78 1.01 7.94
N VAL A 168 -5.05 0.93 9.24
CA VAL A 168 -4.02 0.79 10.28
C VAL A 168 -3.20 -0.48 10.09
N ALA A 169 -3.85 -1.62 9.86
CA ALA A 169 -3.15 -2.89 9.62
C ALA A 169 -2.22 -2.83 8.39
N VAL A 170 -2.66 -2.16 7.31
CA VAL A 170 -1.83 -1.94 6.12
C VAL A 170 -0.69 -0.96 6.41
N ILE A 171 -0.92 0.13 7.14
CA ILE A 171 0.14 1.07 7.54
C ILE A 171 1.19 0.35 8.39
N GLU A 172 0.79 -0.40 9.40
CA GLU A 172 1.69 -1.21 10.23
C GLU A 172 2.44 -2.26 9.40
N ARG A 173 1.78 -2.87 8.40
CA ARG A 173 2.46 -3.77 7.46
C ARG A 173 3.52 -3.03 6.68
N LEU A 174 3.21 -1.88 6.09
CA LEU A 174 4.17 -1.06 5.34
C LEU A 174 5.33 -0.61 6.23
N GLU A 175 5.05 -0.18 7.45
CA GLU A 175 6.07 0.16 8.44
C GLU A 175 6.90 -1.06 8.83
N SER A 176 6.31 -2.24 8.98
CA SER A 176 7.03 -3.47 9.30
C SER A 176 7.84 -4.02 8.12
N VAL A 177 7.42 -3.76 6.88
CA VAL A 177 8.19 -4.10 5.67
C VAL A 177 9.36 -3.13 5.55
N ALA A 178 9.11 -1.83 5.77
CA ALA A 178 10.17 -0.82 5.84
C ALA A 178 11.13 -1.08 7.01
N ALA A 179 10.62 -1.50 8.17
CA ALA A 179 11.40 -1.80 9.36
C ALA A 179 12.02 -3.21 9.30
N GLY A 180 11.45 -4.15 8.57
CA GLY A 180 12.00 -5.47 8.26
C GLY A 180 13.13 -5.36 7.25
N SER A 181 13.03 -4.42 6.30
CA SER A 181 14.20 -3.93 5.56
C SER A 181 15.19 -3.13 6.42
N ASN A 182 14.80 -2.73 7.65
CA ASN A 182 15.68 -2.16 8.68
C ASN A 182 15.96 -3.13 9.83
N SER A 183 15.69 -4.45 9.70
CA SER A 183 16.12 -5.40 10.71
C SER A 183 17.64 -5.49 10.60
N TYR A 184 18.33 -4.78 11.48
CA TYR A 184 19.78 -4.80 11.58
C TYR A 184 20.23 -6.17 12.10
N THR A 185 20.18 -7.17 11.23
CA THR A 185 20.80 -8.48 11.47
C THR A 185 21.46 -8.94 10.19
N THR A 186 22.78 -9.18 10.30
CA THR A 186 23.72 -9.59 9.24
C THR A 186 24.02 -8.49 8.21
N GLY A 187 25.16 -7.81 8.41
CA GLY A 187 25.65 -6.81 7.48
C GLY A 187 25.68 -7.30 6.03
N GLY A 188 25.45 -6.37 5.10
CA GLY A 188 25.47 -6.63 3.67
C GLY A 188 26.78 -6.19 3.04
N MET A 189 27.16 -6.80 1.93
CA MET A 189 28.29 -6.37 1.12
C MET A 189 27.87 -6.21 -0.33
N MET A 190 28.47 -5.23 -1.01
CA MET A 190 28.33 -5.05 -2.45
C MET A 190 29.71 -4.81 -3.07
N TYR A 191 30.05 -5.61 -4.07
CA TYR A 191 31.37 -5.56 -4.70
C TYR A 191 31.29 -5.85 -6.20
N PRO A 192 32.24 -5.35 -7.01
CA PRO A 192 32.27 -5.63 -8.44
C PRO A 192 32.47 -7.13 -8.71
N VAL A 193 31.66 -7.72 -9.59
CA VAL A 193 31.74 -9.16 -9.92
C VAL A 193 33.12 -9.55 -10.44
N MET A 194 33.70 -8.72 -11.32
CA MET A 194 35.01 -8.98 -11.92
C MET A 194 36.20 -8.68 -10.99
N ASN A 195 35.97 -7.96 -9.90
CA ASN A 195 37.03 -7.56 -8.98
C ASN A 195 36.52 -7.49 -7.53
N PRO A 196 36.20 -8.65 -6.92
CA PRO A 196 35.60 -8.70 -5.58
C PRO A 196 36.52 -8.15 -4.48
N TYR A 197 37.83 -8.07 -4.75
CA TYR A 197 38.84 -7.52 -3.84
C TYR A 197 39.37 -6.14 -4.30
N GLY A 198 38.67 -5.47 -5.21
CA GLY A 198 39.06 -4.18 -5.78
C GLY A 198 38.75 -2.97 -4.90
N MET A 199 39.10 -1.76 -5.36
CA MET A 199 38.96 -0.49 -4.63
C MET A 199 37.50 0.00 -4.43
N GLN A 200 36.50 -0.86 -4.55
CA GLN A 200 35.08 -0.47 -4.53
C GLN A 200 34.18 -1.46 -3.77
N THR A 201 34.69 -2.09 -2.72
CA THR A 201 33.86 -3.02 -1.93
C THR A 201 33.16 -2.26 -0.80
N TRP A 202 31.84 -2.24 -0.83
CA TRP A 202 31.00 -1.58 0.15
C TRP A 202 30.48 -2.56 1.18
N GLU A 203 30.54 -2.19 2.45
CA GLU A 203 30.05 -2.97 3.58
C GLU A 203 29.02 -2.14 4.35
N TRP A 204 27.88 -2.75 4.61
CA TRP A 204 26.75 -2.21 5.37
C TRP A 204 26.66 -2.92 6.71
N ASN A 205 26.71 -2.18 7.80
CA ASN A 205 26.75 -2.77 9.14
C ASN A 205 25.40 -2.73 9.88
N GLY A 206 24.31 -2.66 9.12
CA GLY A 206 23.15 -1.94 9.59
C GLY A 206 23.42 -0.46 9.38
N ARG A 207 23.13 0.47 10.25
CA ARG A 207 23.23 1.93 10.05
C ARG A 207 24.23 2.58 9.03
N ILE A 208 25.47 2.10 8.87
CA ILE A 208 26.54 2.78 8.10
C ILE A 208 27.00 1.90 6.93
N LEU A 209 27.07 2.52 5.75
CA LEU A 209 27.71 2.01 4.56
C LEU A 209 29.13 2.59 4.46
N ARG A 210 30.13 1.73 4.38
CA ARG A 210 31.54 2.12 4.27
C ARG A 210 32.21 1.42 3.10
N ASN A 211 33.13 2.11 2.44
CA ASN A 211 34.02 1.46 1.49
C ASN A 211 35.17 0.79 2.29
N THR A 212 35.31 -0.52 2.14
CA THR A 212 36.30 -1.31 2.88
C THR A 212 37.69 -1.24 2.28
N THR A 213 37.82 -0.83 1.02
CA THR A 213 39.08 -0.83 0.28
C THR A 213 39.60 0.56 -0.04
N ASN A 214 38.75 1.60 0.00
CA ASN A 214 39.12 3.00 -0.10
C ASN A 214 38.87 3.75 1.23
N PRO A 215 39.91 3.98 2.07
CA PRO A 215 39.74 4.67 3.35
C PRO A 215 39.41 6.16 3.22
N TYR A 216 39.47 6.73 2.02
CA TYR A 216 39.12 8.12 1.74
C TYR A 216 37.70 8.29 1.20
N ALA A 217 36.99 7.19 0.91
CA ALA A 217 35.59 7.27 0.54
C ALA A 217 34.76 7.78 1.71
N LEU A 218 33.71 8.55 1.41
CA LEU A 218 32.78 8.98 2.44
C LEU A 218 32.01 7.77 2.97
N GLU A 219 31.82 7.73 4.29
CA GLU A 219 30.84 6.84 4.91
C GLU A 219 29.44 7.42 4.69
N TRP A 220 28.47 6.55 4.47
CA TRP A 220 27.08 6.96 4.28
C TRP A 220 26.22 6.36 5.38
N GLU A 221 25.36 7.17 5.98
CA GLU A 221 24.40 6.75 6.99
C GLU A 221 23.01 6.62 6.36
N PHE A 222 22.28 5.57 6.73
CA PHE A 222 20.90 5.37 6.30
C PHE A 222 20.03 4.88 7.46
N ASP A 223 18.92 5.58 7.69
CA ASP A 223 17.99 5.33 8.79
C ASP A 223 16.67 4.67 8.35
N GLY A 224 16.63 4.18 7.12
CA GLY A 224 15.42 3.63 6.50
C GLY A 224 14.66 4.63 5.64
N LYS A 225 14.95 5.93 5.78
CA LYS A 225 14.34 7.01 5.00
C LYS A 225 15.38 7.94 4.40
N ASP A 226 16.28 8.48 5.19
CA ASP A 226 17.25 9.49 4.77
C ASP A 226 18.64 8.86 4.64
N ILE A 227 19.31 9.14 3.53
CA ILE A 227 20.66 8.69 3.18
C ILE A 227 21.56 9.91 3.13
N SER A 228 22.64 9.93 3.90
CA SER A 228 23.54 11.09 3.92
C SER A 228 25.00 10.69 4.09
N ALA A 229 25.89 11.39 3.39
CA ALA A 229 27.33 11.23 3.58
C ALA A 229 27.77 11.87 4.90
N ARG A 230 28.53 11.14 5.71
CA ARG A 230 29.09 11.65 6.97
C ARG A 230 30.13 12.73 6.70
N GLY A 231 29.90 13.91 7.25
CA GLY A 231 30.72 15.09 6.98
C GLY A 231 30.50 15.70 5.59
N GLY A 232 29.56 15.17 4.80
CA GLY A 232 29.07 15.79 3.57
C GLY A 232 28.04 16.87 3.87
N GLY A 233 27.85 17.81 2.94
CA GLY A 233 26.78 18.80 3.04
C GLY A 233 25.41 18.22 2.63
N MET A 234 24.37 19.05 2.76
CA MET A 234 22.99 18.71 2.40
C MET A 234 22.86 18.28 0.93
N GLU A 235 23.76 18.72 0.05
CA GLU A 235 23.84 18.30 -1.35
C GLU A 235 24.13 16.81 -1.56
N MET A 236 24.72 16.15 -0.55
CA MET A 236 24.98 14.71 -0.52
C MET A 236 23.90 13.94 0.25
N ALA A 237 22.75 14.56 0.54
CA ALA A 237 21.62 13.89 1.17
C ALA A 237 20.58 13.46 0.12
N TRP A 238 20.04 12.26 0.31
CA TRP A 238 19.00 11.63 -0.49
C TRP A 238 17.90 11.10 0.43
N SER A 239 16.68 10.99 -0.08
CA SER A 239 15.55 10.40 0.63
C SER A 239 15.03 9.20 -0.15
N TRP A 240 14.61 8.17 0.59
CA TRP A 240 13.99 6.94 0.15
C TRP A 240 12.55 6.89 0.68
N GLU A 241 11.58 6.81 -0.23
CA GLU A 241 10.17 6.73 0.13
C GLU A 241 9.40 6.00 -0.97
N ASN A 242 8.60 5.00 -0.61
CA ASN A 242 7.72 4.26 -1.53
C ASN A 242 8.43 3.76 -2.81
N GLY A 243 9.64 3.22 -2.67
CA GLY A 243 10.43 2.74 -3.80
C GLY A 243 11.13 3.84 -4.61
N ILE A 244 11.03 5.10 -4.22
CA ILE A 244 11.60 6.26 -4.93
C ILE A 244 12.80 6.81 -4.15
N ILE A 245 13.93 6.96 -4.84
CA ILE A 245 15.11 7.69 -4.37
C ILE A 245 15.14 9.06 -5.03
N LYS A 246 15.28 10.12 -4.22
CA LYS A 246 15.41 11.50 -4.72
C LYS A 246 16.41 12.30 -3.88
N PRO A 247 17.05 13.34 -4.44
CA PRO A 247 17.86 14.25 -3.64
C PRO A 247 17.00 14.92 -2.56
N PHE A 248 17.50 15.00 -1.33
CA PHE A 248 16.76 15.62 -0.23
C PHE A 248 16.48 17.12 -0.49
N TRP A 249 17.37 17.77 -1.24
CA TRP A 249 17.35 19.21 -1.54
C TRP A 249 16.67 19.57 -2.86
N ASN A 250 16.24 18.59 -3.66
CA ASN A 250 15.69 18.85 -5.00
C ASN A 250 14.60 17.86 -5.38
N ASN A 251 13.44 18.39 -5.77
CA ASN A 251 12.30 17.60 -6.23
C ASN A 251 12.24 17.44 -7.76
N ASP A 252 13.28 17.80 -8.52
CA ASP A 252 13.34 17.60 -9.97
C ASP A 252 13.18 16.11 -10.31
N PRO A 253 12.11 15.70 -11.01
CA PRO A 253 11.85 14.31 -11.39
C PRO A 253 12.99 13.66 -12.20
N GLN A 254 13.85 14.45 -12.85
CA GLN A 254 14.98 13.93 -13.64
C GLN A 254 16.12 13.40 -12.77
N LEU A 255 16.19 13.83 -11.51
CA LEU A 255 17.19 13.36 -10.54
C LEU A 255 16.68 12.19 -9.70
N GLN A 256 15.42 11.79 -9.89
CA GLN A 256 14.77 10.75 -9.12
C GLN A 256 14.92 9.39 -9.82
N TRP A 257 15.00 8.36 -8.99
CA TRP A 257 15.07 6.97 -9.40
C TRP A 257 13.98 6.18 -8.69
N ARG A 258 13.49 5.13 -9.33
CA ARG A 258 12.47 4.25 -8.76
C ARG A 258 12.89 2.80 -8.87
N TRP A 259 12.56 2.04 -7.83
CA TRP A 259 12.52 0.59 -7.84
C TRP A 259 11.11 0.12 -8.18
N ALA A 260 10.99 -0.76 -9.17
CA ALA A 260 9.75 -1.46 -9.52
C ALA A 260 10.11 -2.80 -10.15
N ASP A 261 9.47 -3.89 -9.72
CA ASP A 261 9.67 -5.24 -10.29
C ASP A 261 11.17 -5.63 -10.42
N ASN A 262 11.93 -5.51 -9.34
CA ASN A 262 13.40 -5.73 -9.29
C ASN A 262 14.23 -4.87 -10.26
N THR A 263 13.64 -3.81 -10.81
CA THR A 263 14.26 -2.91 -11.76
C THR A 263 14.45 -1.53 -11.14
N PHE A 264 15.68 -1.03 -11.18
CA PHE A 264 16.01 0.32 -10.79
C PHE A 264 16.17 1.21 -12.02
N GLN A 265 15.40 2.29 -12.09
CA GLN A 265 15.29 3.10 -13.31
C GLN A 265 15.06 4.57 -13.00
N PRO A 266 15.39 5.50 -13.93
CA PRO A 266 15.00 6.89 -13.78
C PRO A 266 13.48 7.03 -13.66
N PHE A 267 13.02 7.94 -12.80
CA PHE A 267 11.60 8.12 -12.52
C PHE A 267 10.83 8.64 -13.74
N TRP A 268 11.37 9.66 -14.42
CA TRP A 268 10.68 10.40 -15.49
C TRP A 268 10.92 9.85 -16.91
N ASN A 269 11.89 8.96 -17.09
CA ASN A 269 12.25 8.45 -18.42
C ASN A 269 12.70 6.99 -18.34
N SER A 270 11.83 6.08 -18.79
CA SER A 270 12.18 4.66 -19.03
C SER A 270 13.13 4.56 -20.22
N ASN A 271 14.37 5.00 -20.03
CA ASN A 271 15.47 4.73 -20.94
C ASN A 271 16.13 3.41 -20.52
N PRO A 272 15.99 2.33 -21.29
CA PRO A 272 16.54 1.03 -20.94
C PRO A 272 18.06 1.03 -20.72
N ASP A 273 18.81 1.92 -21.38
CA ASP A 273 20.26 2.04 -21.21
C ASP A 273 20.68 2.56 -19.83
N LYS A 274 19.74 3.17 -19.10
CA LYS A 274 19.95 3.68 -17.73
C LYS A 274 19.31 2.77 -16.68
N MET A 275 18.70 1.67 -17.09
CA MET A 275 18.01 0.75 -16.19
C MET A 275 18.96 -0.30 -15.68
N TRP A 276 18.77 -0.65 -14.42
CA TRP A 276 19.49 -1.71 -13.74
C TRP A 276 18.50 -2.76 -13.25
N ILE A 277 18.93 -4.00 -13.22
CA ILE A 277 18.12 -5.13 -12.79
C ILE A 277 18.88 -5.89 -11.71
N LEU A 278 18.15 -6.28 -10.66
CA LEU A 278 18.64 -7.10 -9.56
C LEU A 278 18.04 -8.49 -9.65
N GLU A 279 18.86 -9.48 -10.01
CA GLU A 279 18.47 -10.88 -10.16
C GLU A 279 19.53 -11.76 -9.50
N ASP A 280 19.11 -12.75 -8.69
CA ASP A 280 19.99 -13.73 -8.06
C ASP A 280 21.18 -13.11 -7.29
N GLY A 281 20.96 -11.98 -6.62
CA GLY A 281 22.00 -11.26 -5.88
C GLY A 281 23.00 -10.50 -6.75
N ILE A 282 22.74 -10.36 -8.05
CA ILE A 282 23.57 -9.60 -8.99
C ILE A 282 22.80 -8.37 -9.48
N MET A 283 23.37 -7.19 -9.25
CA MET A 283 22.90 -5.92 -9.81
C MET A 283 23.70 -5.59 -11.07
N ARG A 284 23.02 -5.47 -12.20
CA ARG A 284 23.66 -5.21 -13.51
C ARG A 284 22.84 -4.26 -14.37
N PRO A 285 23.45 -3.56 -15.34
CA PRO A 285 22.66 -2.84 -16.32
C PRO A 285 21.76 -3.80 -17.10
N MET A 286 20.52 -3.39 -17.38
CA MET A 286 19.49 -4.27 -17.94
C MET A 286 19.88 -4.81 -19.32
N TRP A 287 20.47 -3.96 -20.17
CA TRP A 287 20.81 -4.27 -21.57
C TRP A 287 22.31 -4.32 -21.86
N ASN A 288 23.16 -4.22 -20.84
CA ASN A 288 24.60 -4.33 -20.98
C ASN A 288 25.12 -5.59 -20.29
N ALA A 289 25.76 -6.46 -21.07
CA ALA A 289 26.34 -7.71 -20.58
C ALA A 289 27.79 -7.54 -20.09
N ASP A 290 28.34 -6.32 -20.08
CA ASP A 290 29.69 -6.05 -19.59
C ASP A 290 29.82 -6.44 -18.10
N PRO A 291 30.62 -7.45 -17.76
CA PRO A 291 30.75 -7.93 -16.38
C PRO A 291 31.48 -6.93 -15.48
N THR A 292 32.18 -5.93 -16.05
CA THR A 292 32.85 -4.87 -15.27
C THR A 292 31.87 -3.87 -14.65
N LEU A 293 30.63 -3.82 -15.13
CA LEU A 293 29.57 -2.97 -14.60
C LEU A 293 28.65 -3.71 -13.62
N GLN A 294 28.91 -4.98 -13.35
CA GLN A 294 28.06 -5.81 -12.50
C GLN A 294 28.56 -5.81 -11.06
N TRP A 295 27.60 -5.84 -10.14
CA TRP A 295 27.83 -5.86 -8.71
C TRP A 295 27.19 -7.10 -8.11
N ALA A 296 27.95 -7.84 -7.32
CA ALA A 296 27.40 -8.89 -6.48
C ALA A 296 26.99 -8.30 -5.13
N ILE A 297 25.88 -8.79 -4.60
CA ILE A 297 25.32 -8.44 -3.30
C ILE A 297 25.28 -9.70 -2.45
N GLU A 298 25.85 -9.60 -1.25
CA GLU A 298 25.78 -10.64 -0.22
C GLU A 298 25.17 -10.05 1.04
N GLY A 299 24.31 -10.82 1.73
CA GLY A 299 23.64 -10.36 2.94
C GLY A 299 22.58 -9.29 2.70
N ASP A 300 22.21 -8.57 3.76
CA ASP A 300 21.05 -7.69 3.76
C ASP A 300 21.45 -6.23 3.53
N LEU A 301 21.69 -5.87 2.26
CA LEU A 301 21.96 -4.49 1.84
C LEU A 301 20.67 -3.80 1.36
N PRO A 302 20.28 -2.64 1.90
CA PRO A 302 19.07 -1.93 1.47
C PRO A 302 19.06 -1.56 -0.01
N LEU A 303 17.92 -1.76 -0.68
CA LEU A 303 17.73 -1.45 -2.11
C LEU A 303 18.10 0.00 -2.46
N ALA A 304 17.84 0.93 -1.55
CA ALA A 304 18.19 2.33 -1.75
C ALA A 304 19.71 2.52 -1.91
N LEU A 305 20.50 1.85 -1.07
CA LEU A 305 21.95 1.88 -1.13
C LEU A 305 22.50 1.13 -2.35
N ILE A 306 21.93 -0.05 -2.67
CA ILE A 306 22.27 -0.81 -3.89
C ILE A 306 22.13 0.08 -5.12
N GLY A 307 20.98 0.76 -5.25
CA GLY A 307 20.70 1.65 -6.38
C GLY A 307 21.71 2.78 -6.50
N LEU A 308 21.98 3.48 -5.39
CA LEU A 308 22.92 4.62 -5.37
C LEU A 308 24.38 4.24 -5.67
N ILE A 309 24.83 3.05 -5.21
CA ILE A 309 26.15 2.51 -5.57
C ILE A 309 26.19 2.17 -7.06
N ALA A 310 25.19 1.44 -7.56
CA ALA A 310 25.15 0.98 -8.95
C ALA A 310 25.22 2.13 -9.96
N VAL A 311 24.48 3.22 -9.72
CA VAL A 311 24.51 4.40 -10.60
C VAL A 311 25.68 5.35 -10.32
N GLY A 312 26.55 5.00 -9.37
CA GLY A 312 27.76 5.75 -9.04
C GLY A 312 27.49 7.11 -8.40
N ILE A 313 26.42 7.24 -7.61
CA ILE A 313 26.22 8.39 -6.71
C ILE A 313 27.08 8.23 -5.46
N ILE A 314 27.14 7.01 -4.92
CA ILE A 314 28.06 6.62 -3.86
C ILE A 314 29.35 6.08 -4.51
N ARG A 315 30.52 6.63 -4.15
CA ARG A 315 31.83 6.31 -4.75
C ARG A 315 32.95 6.25 -3.72
#